data_AF-A0A0K1NN58-F1
#
_entry.id   AF-A0A0K1NN58-F1
#
_cell.length_a   1.000
_cell.length_b   1.000
_cell.length_c   1.000
_cell.angle_alpha   90.00
_cell.angle_beta   90.00
_cell.angle_gamma   90.00
#
_symmetry.space_group_name_H-M   'P 1'
#
loop_
_entity.id
_entity.type
_entity.pdbx_description
1 polymer ?
#
loop_
_entity_poly.entity_id
_entity_poly.type
_entity_poly.pdbx_seq_one_letter_code
_entity_poly.pdbx_strand_id
1 'polypeptide(L)'
;MKQLRLFGYLLAIIGMMSFHYAFAQKVETKYVRITPGEGKQLHLYFLTQDMSKLTIEGGKETGRQESGTHTVVFLETIAKKQIKITGEFTFLKCSSDDIQALDFSGSTKIVQWQFTPSSALKDIDLSGMSNLRSLIIKDINVETISIIGCHKLKDFYIDSDFLKNLDFSSCLEIESISVNSTSLENLNITGCKELKVLKCPYAPLTKLQIQSYHNLKTLHCGTEDHTMELLQIIDCPQLSDFELYPNRYALHGAHIKSIDIDGCPLLKSFVKTDRAKLLENLKLRNCSGISKLHVDLEKLQHITIENCPALKDILITNNALSLSEMRKLCKALPEGDGTNVIKLLNFGTMVEYNCMNGEIADAFTAHGWKPIVHTNKGDDIDYSAVKWDYLTFKTAMQTGAEFRIYNIYSMRQLLAEKNIEPTDWVWRKKGDDYMTCTYTGTDGSFTLKQRKGYWNEITITDPRALLTLVEGIGKLESLKYLDLRGQLLETVDFSPANTALLKVDISNNRIKNMQSIVDALPTVDKKYIIVYDHGAVPTDQNICTKEQVEQLKAKGWVVIAHDGDKLRYFVGNGTTNGINEISDSNEEVKAVYTINGVRIKQVQSGINIVKMANGKTKKIIIP
;
A
#
# COMPACT_ATOMS: atom_id res chain seq x y z
N MET A 1 16.53 -64.80 55.45
CA MET A 1 17.60 -64.00 54.80
C MET A 1 17.12 -62.80 53.97
N LYS A 2 16.08 -62.88 53.11
CA LYS A 2 15.68 -61.73 52.27
C LYS A 2 15.19 -60.49 53.06
N GLN A 3 14.43 -60.65 54.15
CA GLN A 3 13.93 -59.51 54.94
C GLN A 3 15.03 -58.73 55.69
N LEU A 4 16.07 -59.41 56.22
CA LEU A 4 17.17 -58.73 56.92
C LEU A 4 17.96 -57.79 56.00
N ARG A 5 18.11 -58.14 54.71
CA ARG A 5 18.75 -57.26 53.72
C ARG A 5 17.89 -56.04 53.40
N LEU A 6 16.56 -56.20 53.32
CA LEU A 6 15.65 -55.08 53.07
C LEU A 6 15.71 -54.02 54.19
N PHE A 7 15.78 -54.46 55.45
CA PHE A 7 15.86 -53.57 56.60
C PHE A 7 17.20 -52.79 56.65
N GLY A 8 18.31 -53.44 56.26
CA GLY A 8 19.60 -52.78 56.11
C GLY A 8 19.63 -51.71 55.01
N TYR A 9 19.01 -51.98 53.86
CA TYR A 9 18.86 -50.97 52.80
C TYR A 9 17.94 -49.81 53.23
N LEU A 10 16.86 -50.07 53.96
CA LEU A 10 15.97 -49.01 54.44
C LEU A 10 16.67 -48.09 55.45
N LEU A 11 17.45 -48.64 56.38
CA LEU A 11 18.28 -47.85 57.31
C LEU A 11 19.39 -47.07 56.60
N ALA A 12 20.01 -47.63 55.56
CA ALA A 12 20.98 -46.91 54.74
C ALA A 12 20.34 -45.76 53.95
N ILE A 13 19.13 -45.95 53.41
CA ILE A 13 18.38 -44.90 52.70
C ILE A 13 17.88 -43.82 53.67
N ILE A 14 17.35 -44.18 54.84
CA ILE A 14 16.96 -43.19 55.87
C ILE A 14 18.20 -42.46 56.41
N GLY A 15 19.33 -43.14 56.58
CA GLY A 15 20.61 -42.54 56.94
C GLY A 15 21.14 -41.58 55.87
N MET A 16 21.08 -41.94 54.59
CA MET A 16 21.48 -41.07 53.47
C MET A 16 20.50 -39.92 53.23
N MET A 17 19.20 -40.12 53.42
CA MET A 17 18.19 -39.07 53.34
C MET A 17 18.32 -38.08 54.50
N SER A 18 18.58 -38.55 55.72
CA SER A 18 18.87 -37.65 56.87
C SER A 18 20.23 -36.97 56.75
N PHE A 19 21.26 -37.59 56.16
CA PHE A 19 22.50 -36.89 55.80
C PHE A 19 22.29 -35.84 54.71
N HIS A 20 21.47 -36.10 53.68
CA HIS A 20 21.13 -35.09 52.68
C HIS A 20 20.25 -33.97 53.25
N TYR A 21 19.27 -34.26 54.12
CA TYR A 21 18.47 -33.24 54.79
C TYR A 21 19.31 -32.38 55.75
N ALA A 22 20.26 -32.99 56.48
CA ALA A 22 21.16 -32.29 57.39
C ALA A 22 22.25 -31.44 56.69
N PHE A 23 22.45 -31.63 55.38
CA PHE A 23 23.33 -30.76 54.57
C PHE A 23 22.58 -29.85 53.59
N ALA A 24 21.28 -30.06 53.34
CA ALA A 24 20.44 -29.13 52.57
C ALA A 24 19.93 -27.94 53.40
N GLN A 25 20.05 -27.96 54.74
CA GLN A 25 19.84 -26.79 55.60
C GLN A 25 21.17 -26.12 56.00
N LYS A 26 21.86 -25.53 55.03
CA LYS A 26 23.03 -24.62 55.17
C LYS A 26 23.27 -23.96 53.80
N VAL A 27 23.14 -22.65 53.59
CA VAL A 27 22.82 -21.52 54.48
C VAL A 27 22.01 -20.51 53.66
N GLU A 28 20.97 -19.87 54.23
CA GLU A 28 20.43 -18.61 53.70
C GLU A 28 21.49 -17.49 53.85
N THR A 29 22.56 -17.57 53.07
CA THR A 29 23.49 -16.45 52.94
C THR A 29 22.87 -15.46 51.96
N LYS A 30 22.37 -14.36 52.51
CA LYS A 30 21.80 -13.26 51.74
C LYS A 30 22.94 -12.53 51.04
N TYR A 31 23.20 -12.91 49.79
CA TYR A 31 24.30 -12.35 49.00
C TYR A 31 23.92 -12.00 47.57
N VAL A 32 24.66 -11.03 47.04
CA VAL A 32 24.82 -10.79 45.61
C VAL A 32 26.30 -10.96 45.28
N ARG A 33 26.58 -11.63 44.17
CA ARG A 33 27.92 -11.76 43.61
C ARG A 33 28.03 -10.93 42.33
N ILE A 34 29.15 -10.24 42.20
CA ILE A 34 29.50 -9.43 41.04
C ILE A 34 30.87 -9.90 40.56
N THR A 35 30.98 -10.25 39.28
CA THR A 35 32.25 -10.61 38.64
C THR A 35 32.68 -9.44 37.73
N PRO A 36 33.55 -8.53 38.20
CA PRO A 36 34.04 -7.43 37.40
C PRO A 36 35.22 -7.83 36.50
N GLY A 37 35.51 -6.99 35.51
CA GLY A 37 36.79 -7.00 34.80
C GLY A 37 37.99 -6.61 35.67
N GLU A 38 39.19 -6.89 35.15
CA GLU A 38 40.46 -6.70 35.85
C GLU A 38 40.87 -5.22 35.89
N GLY A 39 41.19 -4.70 37.08
CA GLY A 39 41.72 -3.34 37.27
C GLY A 39 40.68 -2.21 37.07
N LYS A 40 39.42 -2.47 37.44
CA LYS A 40 38.28 -1.54 37.24
C LYS A 40 37.82 -0.92 38.55
N GLN A 41 37.09 0.19 38.45
CA GLN A 41 36.37 0.77 39.59
C GLN A 41 34.91 0.33 39.53
N LEU A 42 34.36 -0.03 40.69
CA LEU A 42 32.98 -0.46 40.85
C LEU A 42 32.29 0.45 41.87
N HIS A 43 31.25 1.14 41.43
CA HIS A 43 30.46 2.04 42.26
C HIS A 43 29.17 1.32 42.67
N LEU A 44 29.02 1.09 43.98
CA LEU A 44 27.87 0.41 44.56
C LEU A 44 27.10 1.35 45.48
N TYR A 45 25.78 1.34 45.36
CA TYR A 45 24.87 2.10 46.22
C TYR A 45 23.76 1.16 46.69
N PHE A 46 23.41 1.27 47.97
CA PHE A 46 22.45 0.39 48.64
C PHE A 46 21.46 1.20 49.48
N LEU A 47 20.23 0.69 49.60
CA LEU A 47 19.33 1.03 50.70
C LEU A 47 19.21 -0.20 51.62
N THR A 48 19.72 -0.08 52.83
CA THR A 48 19.66 -1.09 53.89
C THR A 48 18.41 -0.89 54.74
N GLN A 49 17.88 -1.96 55.36
CA GLN A 49 16.66 -1.83 56.17
C GLN A 49 16.92 -1.22 57.56
N ASP A 50 17.99 -1.62 58.26
CA ASP A 50 18.21 -1.29 59.69
C ASP A 50 19.68 -1.00 60.06
N MET A 51 20.41 -0.21 59.25
CA MET A 51 21.88 -0.01 59.37
C MET A 51 22.68 -1.33 59.45
N SER A 52 22.13 -2.42 58.93
CA SER A 52 22.75 -3.75 58.95
C SER A 52 24.05 -3.70 58.16
N LYS A 53 25.19 -3.95 58.82
CA LYS A 53 26.52 -3.86 58.21
C LYS A 53 26.64 -4.76 56.99
N LEU A 54 26.64 -4.15 55.80
CA LEU A 54 27.00 -4.81 54.55
C LEU A 54 28.45 -5.29 54.65
N THR A 55 28.67 -6.59 54.49
CA THR A 55 30.00 -7.19 54.44
C THR A 55 30.35 -7.48 52.99
N ILE A 56 31.47 -6.92 52.52
CA ILE A 56 31.92 -6.99 51.13
C ILE A 56 33.26 -7.74 51.11
N GLU A 57 33.27 -8.87 50.39
CA GLU A 57 34.44 -9.71 50.18
C GLU A 57 34.90 -9.59 48.72
N GLY A 58 36.21 -9.69 48.45
CA GLY A 58 36.76 -9.79 47.09
C GLY A 58 37.17 -8.48 46.40
N GLY A 59 36.73 -7.32 46.88
CA GLY A 59 37.17 -5.99 46.42
C GLY A 59 38.00 -5.24 47.46
N LYS A 60 38.70 -4.18 47.04
CA LYS A 60 39.36 -3.22 47.94
C LYS A 60 38.46 -2.00 48.09
N GLU A 61 37.97 -1.74 49.30
CA GLU A 61 37.18 -0.54 49.59
C GLU A 61 38.06 0.72 49.53
N THR A 62 37.72 1.66 48.64
CA THR A 62 38.42 2.94 48.45
C THR A 62 37.67 4.12 49.06
N GLY A 63 36.39 3.93 49.40
CA GLY A 63 35.58 4.91 50.11
C GLY A 63 34.21 4.36 50.49
N ARG A 64 33.62 4.95 51.53
CA ARG A 64 32.28 4.63 52.03
C ARG A 64 31.59 5.89 52.52
N GLN A 65 30.30 6.01 52.22
CA GLN A 65 29.45 7.10 52.68
C GLN A 65 28.15 6.49 53.20
N GLU A 66 27.77 6.83 54.43
CA GLU A 66 26.58 6.29 55.10
C GLU A 66 25.72 7.45 55.63
N SER A 67 24.42 7.41 55.36
CA SER A 67 23.45 8.42 55.77
C SER A 67 22.09 7.76 56.03
N GLY A 68 21.76 7.52 57.30
CA GLY A 68 20.58 6.75 57.69
C GLY A 68 20.59 5.34 57.08
N THR A 69 19.58 5.02 56.28
CA THR A 69 19.45 3.75 55.56
C THR A 69 20.31 3.65 54.29
N HIS A 70 20.90 4.76 53.84
CA HIS A 70 21.63 4.84 52.57
C HIS A 70 23.11 4.53 52.79
N THR A 71 23.65 3.61 51.99
CA THR A 71 25.07 3.23 52.02
C THR A 71 25.64 3.24 50.62
N VAL A 72 26.68 4.05 50.39
CA VAL A 72 27.45 4.08 49.13
C VAL A 72 28.83 3.53 49.41
N VAL A 73 29.28 2.59 48.57
CA VAL A 73 30.62 1.99 48.69
C VAL A 73 31.32 2.06 47.33
N PHE A 74 32.55 2.55 47.38
CA PHE A 74 33.47 2.65 46.26
C PHE A 74 34.47 1.50 46.37
N LEU A 75 34.54 0.65 45.34
CA LEU A 75 35.41 -0.53 45.32
C LEU A 75 36.38 -0.45 44.13
N GLU A 76 37.65 -0.77 44.39
CA GLU A 76 38.64 -1.10 43.36
C GLU A 76 38.68 -2.63 43.21
N THR A 77 38.59 -3.13 41.98
CA THR A 77 38.47 -4.56 41.71
C THR A 77 39.83 -5.25 41.85
N ILE A 78 39.87 -6.36 42.59
CA ILE A 78 41.09 -7.14 42.75
C ILE A 78 41.08 -8.23 41.67
N ALA A 79 42.15 -8.28 40.88
CA ALA A 79 42.30 -9.23 39.77
C ALA A 79 41.82 -10.65 40.13
N LYS A 80 40.90 -11.18 39.32
CA LYS A 80 40.34 -12.55 39.42
C LYS A 80 39.56 -12.86 40.70
N LYS A 81 39.10 -11.86 41.46
CA LYS A 81 38.19 -12.05 42.60
C LYS A 81 36.77 -11.58 42.30
N GLN A 82 35.82 -12.50 42.48
CA GLN A 82 34.41 -12.17 42.54
C GLN A 82 34.12 -11.35 43.80
N ILE A 83 33.39 -10.25 43.64
CA ILE A 83 32.95 -9.41 44.75
C ILE A 83 31.65 -10.00 45.30
N LYS A 84 31.67 -10.42 46.56
CA LYS A 84 30.50 -10.98 47.25
C LYS A 84 30.04 -9.99 48.31
N ILE A 85 28.84 -9.48 48.13
CA ILE A 85 28.18 -8.56 49.05
C ILE A 85 27.21 -9.39 49.88
N THR A 86 27.27 -9.29 51.21
CA THR A 86 26.36 -9.96 52.14
C THR A 86 25.67 -8.96 53.05
N GLY A 87 24.37 -9.13 53.28
CA GLY A 87 23.58 -8.25 54.15
C GLY A 87 22.11 -8.12 53.71
N GLU A 88 21.38 -7.27 54.43
CA GLU A 88 19.95 -7.02 54.23
C GLU A 88 19.73 -5.67 53.53
N PHE A 89 19.45 -5.71 52.22
CA PHE A 89 19.19 -4.51 51.40
C PHE A 89 18.03 -4.75 50.43
N THR A 90 17.21 -3.71 50.23
CA THR A 90 16.05 -3.74 49.34
C THR A 90 16.29 -3.00 48.03
N PHE A 91 17.30 -2.13 47.98
CA PHE A 91 17.75 -1.44 46.78
C PHE A 91 19.22 -1.77 46.52
N LEU A 92 19.54 -2.06 45.27
CA LEU A 92 20.91 -2.08 44.74
C LEU A 92 20.96 -1.19 43.51
N LYS A 93 21.91 -0.26 43.48
CA LYS A 93 22.42 0.36 42.25
C LYS A 93 23.87 -0.04 42.07
N CYS A 94 24.20 -0.52 40.88
CA CYS A 94 25.53 -0.95 40.50
C CYS A 94 25.97 -0.24 39.22
N SER A 95 27.23 0.19 39.16
CA SER A 95 27.79 0.94 38.03
C SER A 95 29.27 0.61 37.83
N SER A 96 29.61 0.11 36.64
CA SER A 96 30.96 -0.23 36.20
C SER A 96 30.92 -0.66 34.73
N ASP A 97 31.70 0.00 33.87
CA ASP A 97 31.74 -0.23 32.41
C ASP A 97 32.05 -1.68 31.98
N ASP A 98 32.58 -2.50 32.89
CA ASP A 98 33.09 -3.84 32.67
C ASP A 98 32.67 -4.80 33.81
N ILE A 99 31.38 -5.14 33.87
CA ILE A 99 30.88 -6.28 34.65
C ILE A 99 30.60 -7.45 33.72
N GLN A 100 31.19 -8.60 34.03
CA GLN A 100 31.16 -9.80 33.21
C GLN A 100 30.04 -10.78 33.63
N ALA A 101 29.70 -10.83 34.92
CA ALA A 101 28.59 -11.64 35.43
C ALA A 101 28.01 -11.10 36.74
N LEU A 102 26.73 -11.40 36.98
CA LEU A 102 25.99 -11.15 38.21
C LEU A 102 25.32 -12.45 38.68
N ASP A 103 25.28 -12.68 39.99
CA ASP A 103 24.57 -13.80 40.60
C ASP A 103 23.74 -13.31 41.80
N PHE A 104 22.42 -13.42 41.63
CA PHE A 104 21.39 -13.03 42.60
C PHE A 104 20.76 -14.24 43.32
N SER A 105 21.25 -15.47 43.12
CA SER A 105 20.64 -16.69 43.68
C SER A 105 20.54 -16.70 45.21
N GLY A 106 21.40 -15.94 45.90
CA GLY A 106 21.34 -15.72 47.35
C GLY A 106 20.39 -14.59 47.80
N SER A 107 19.73 -13.84 46.91
CA SER A 107 19.04 -12.60 47.25
C SER A 107 17.55 -12.58 46.88
N THR A 108 16.69 -12.90 47.85
CA THR A 108 15.23 -12.94 47.69
C THR A 108 14.51 -11.65 48.09
N LYS A 109 15.23 -10.65 48.63
CA LYS A 109 14.66 -9.45 49.26
C LYS A 109 14.86 -8.14 48.50
N ILE A 110 15.60 -8.14 47.39
CA ILE A 110 15.72 -6.95 46.54
C ILE A 110 14.34 -6.59 45.99
N VAL A 111 13.94 -5.35 46.24
CA VAL A 111 12.68 -4.74 45.79
C VAL A 111 12.94 -3.84 44.57
N GLN A 112 14.12 -3.24 44.48
CA GLN A 112 14.50 -2.36 43.39
C GLN A 112 15.94 -2.63 42.95
N TRP A 113 16.16 -2.79 41.64
CA TRP A 113 17.50 -2.93 41.08
C TRP A 113 17.72 -1.91 39.95
N GLN A 114 18.85 -1.21 40.03
CA GLN A 114 19.32 -0.29 39.00
C GLN A 114 20.71 -0.67 38.52
N PHE A 115 20.92 -0.68 37.20
CA PHE A 115 22.22 -1.04 36.62
C PHE A 115 22.56 -0.15 35.43
N THR A 116 23.73 0.50 35.46
CA THR A 116 24.15 1.48 34.45
C THR A 116 25.60 1.98 34.67
N PRO A 117 26.43 2.13 33.63
CA PRO A 117 26.47 1.36 32.38
C PRO A 117 27.20 0.02 32.60
N SER A 118 27.20 -0.86 31.60
CA SER A 118 28.21 -1.93 31.43
C SER A 118 28.22 -2.45 30.00
N SER A 119 29.38 -2.38 29.35
CA SER A 119 29.56 -2.85 27.96
C SER A 119 29.74 -4.37 27.83
N ALA A 120 30.08 -5.05 28.94
CA ALA A 120 30.53 -6.44 28.93
C ALA A 120 29.47 -7.47 29.35
N LEU A 121 28.38 -7.03 29.99
CA LEU A 121 27.35 -7.94 30.50
C LEU A 121 26.40 -8.33 29.36
N LYS A 122 26.50 -9.58 28.91
CA LYS A 122 25.66 -10.15 27.83
C LYS A 122 24.34 -10.73 28.31
N ASP A 123 24.33 -11.30 29.52
CA ASP A 123 23.21 -12.09 30.04
C ASP A 123 22.87 -11.67 31.47
N ILE A 124 21.59 -11.59 31.79
CA ILE A 124 21.07 -11.25 33.11
C ILE A 124 20.02 -12.29 33.53
N ASP A 125 20.27 -13.01 34.63
CA ASP A 125 19.27 -13.90 35.23
C ASP A 125 18.76 -13.34 36.57
N LEU A 126 17.48 -12.97 36.60
CA LEU A 126 16.72 -12.53 37.78
C LEU A 126 15.61 -13.53 38.13
N SER A 127 15.71 -14.77 37.64
CA SER A 127 14.68 -15.79 37.86
C SER A 127 14.45 -16.03 39.36
N GLY A 128 13.18 -16.03 39.77
CA GLY A 128 12.78 -16.23 41.17
C GLY A 128 12.91 -15.00 42.08
N MET A 129 13.27 -13.81 41.57
CA MET A 129 13.28 -12.56 42.36
C MET A 129 11.86 -12.04 42.68
N SER A 130 11.10 -12.84 43.41
CA SER A 130 9.66 -12.68 43.72
C SER A 130 9.27 -11.44 44.53
N ASN A 131 10.23 -10.66 45.04
CA ASN A 131 10.00 -9.37 45.70
C ASN A 131 10.43 -8.15 44.87
N LEU A 132 11.04 -8.35 43.70
CA LEU A 132 11.42 -7.27 42.80
C LEU A 132 10.17 -6.55 42.30
N ARG A 133 10.15 -5.22 42.45
CA ARG A 133 9.07 -4.31 42.05
C ARG A 133 9.50 -3.32 40.97
N SER A 134 10.76 -2.91 40.96
CA SER A 134 11.28 -1.99 39.94
C SER A 134 12.64 -2.46 39.43
N LEU A 135 12.77 -2.47 38.11
CA LEU A 135 14.00 -2.82 37.39
C LEU A 135 14.31 -1.73 36.37
N ILE A 136 15.49 -1.11 36.49
CA ILE A 136 15.96 -0.09 35.56
C ILE A 136 17.36 -0.45 35.10
N ILE A 137 17.53 -0.75 33.83
CA ILE A 137 18.84 -1.03 33.24
C ILE A 137 19.08 -0.07 32.08
N LYS A 138 20.23 0.61 32.06
CA LYS A 138 20.58 1.64 31.07
C LYS A 138 21.99 1.44 30.54
N ASP A 139 22.19 1.71 29.26
CA ASP A 139 23.49 1.77 28.60
C ASP A 139 24.26 0.43 28.74
N ILE A 140 23.66 -0.64 28.21
CA ILE A 140 24.16 -2.03 28.30
C ILE A 140 24.04 -2.78 26.97
N ASN A 141 24.87 -3.82 26.79
CA ASN A 141 24.87 -4.68 25.60
C ASN A 141 24.29 -6.08 25.89
N VAL A 142 23.17 -6.14 26.62
CA VAL A 142 22.56 -7.42 27.00
C VAL A 142 21.80 -8.03 25.83
N GLU A 143 22.14 -9.26 25.51
CA GLU A 143 21.50 -10.12 24.51
C GLU A 143 20.30 -10.87 25.11
N THR A 144 20.39 -11.31 26.38
CA THR A 144 19.31 -12.04 27.07
C THR A 144 19.04 -11.57 28.51
N ILE A 145 17.77 -11.51 28.89
CA ILE A 145 17.35 -11.30 30.28
C ILE A 145 16.22 -12.23 30.68
N SER A 146 16.35 -12.92 31.82
CA SER A 146 15.27 -13.69 32.44
C SER A 146 14.70 -12.95 33.64
N ILE A 147 13.38 -12.76 33.64
CA ILE A 147 12.59 -12.22 34.75
C ILE A 147 11.52 -13.21 35.24
N ILE A 148 11.71 -14.51 34.96
CA ILE A 148 10.75 -15.57 35.27
C ILE A 148 10.54 -15.67 36.79
N GLY A 149 9.31 -15.47 37.25
CA GLY A 149 8.97 -15.52 38.68
C GLY A 149 9.09 -14.17 39.40
N CYS A 150 9.36 -13.07 38.69
CA CYS A 150 9.29 -11.71 39.22
C CYS A 150 7.84 -11.22 39.39
N HIS A 151 7.01 -11.97 40.11
CA HIS A 151 5.55 -11.80 40.14
C HIS A 151 5.06 -10.42 40.59
N LYS A 152 5.85 -9.72 41.43
CA LYS A 152 5.55 -8.39 41.98
C LYS A 152 6.18 -7.23 41.17
N LEU A 153 6.80 -7.51 40.02
CA LEU A 153 7.43 -6.49 39.20
C LEU A 153 6.34 -5.53 38.68
N LYS A 154 6.49 -4.23 38.93
CA LYS A 154 5.56 -3.16 38.55
C LYS A 154 6.13 -2.27 37.46
N ASP A 155 7.41 -1.92 37.58
CA ASP A 155 8.11 -1.01 36.68
C ASP A 155 9.32 -1.70 36.06
N PHE A 156 9.37 -1.74 34.73
CA PHE A 156 10.51 -2.26 33.97
C PHE A 156 10.99 -1.21 32.95
N TYR A 157 12.27 -0.88 33.00
CA TYR A 157 12.98 -0.11 31.98
C TYR A 157 14.25 -0.85 31.55
N ILE A 158 14.44 -1.03 30.24
CA ILE A 158 15.73 -1.46 29.65
C ILE A 158 16.11 -0.61 28.44
N ASP A 159 17.40 -0.33 28.32
CA ASP A 159 18.07 0.27 27.16
C ASP A 159 19.16 -0.70 26.69
N SER A 160 18.95 -1.40 25.57
CA SER A 160 19.94 -2.34 25.01
C SER A 160 19.66 -2.62 23.54
N ASP A 161 20.59 -2.25 22.66
CA ASP A 161 20.47 -2.47 21.21
C ASP A 161 20.46 -3.95 20.79
N PHE A 162 20.89 -4.86 21.66
CA PHE A 162 21.13 -6.28 21.34
C PHE A 162 20.03 -7.23 21.85
N LEU A 163 19.07 -6.72 22.62
CA LEU A 163 18.07 -7.54 23.30
C LEU A 163 16.98 -8.03 22.32
N LYS A 164 16.96 -9.34 22.06
CA LYS A 164 16.06 -9.96 21.06
C LYS A 164 14.70 -10.41 21.57
N ASN A 165 14.62 -10.87 22.82
CA ASN A 165 13.43 -11.52 23.37
C ASN A 165 13.16 -11.00 24.79
N LEU A 166 11.88 -10.74 25.09
CA LEU A 166 11.41 -10.42 26.44
C LEU A 166 10.13 -11.18 26.78
N ASP A 167 10.09 -11.77 27.98
CA ASP A 167 8.93 -12.50 28.48
C ASP A 167 8.49 -11.99 29.87
N PHE A 168 7.36 -11.30 29.90
CA PHE A 168 6.69 -10.78 31.09
C PHE A 168 5.56 -11.69 31.59
N SER A 169 5.36 -12.88 31.04
CA SER A 169 4.19 -13.73 31.34
C SER A 169 4.04 -14.16 32.81
N SER A 170 5.12 -14.06 33.59
CA SER A 170 5.10 -14.29 35.04
C SER A 170 4.96 -13.00 35.88
N CYS A 171 5.07 -11.82 35.29
CA CYS A 171 5.05 -10.50 35.94
C CYS A 171 3.61 -9.97 36.06
N LEU A 172 2.76 -10.66 36.82
CA LEU A 172 1.31 -10.42 36.88
C LEU A 172 0.92 -9.02 37.39
N GLU A 173 1.76 -8.39 38.23
CA GLU A 173 1.55 -7.03 38.75
C GLU A 173 2.14 -5.90 37.87
N ILE A 174 2.66 -6.18 36.66
CA ILE A 174 3.37 -5.18 35.85
C ILE A 174 2.43 -4.05 35.40
N GLU A 175 2.84 -2.81 35.70
CA GLU A 175 2.08 -1.59 35.41
C GLU A 175 2.74 -0.76 34.29
N SER A 176 4.07 -0.79 34.18
CA SER A 176 4.83 -0.02 33.19
C SER A 176 5.99 -0.83 32.59
N ILE A 177 5.99 -0.98 31.27
CA ILE A 177 7.07 -1.58 30.48
C ILE A 177 7.63 -0.53 29.52
N SER A 178 8.94 -0.28 29.60
CA SER A 178 9.69 0.56 28.66
C SER A 178 10.91 -0.19 28.16
N VAL A 179 10.98 -0.43 26.86
CA VAL A 179 12.06 -1.16 26.19
C VAL A 179 12.57 -0.31 25.04
N ASN A 180 13.81 0.15 25.13
CA ASN A 180 14.53 0.71 24.00
C ASN A 180 15.50 -0.38 23.49
N SER A 181 15.14 -1.01 22.36
CA SER A 181 15.95 -2.03 21.69
C SER A 181 15.64 -2.03 20.20
N THR A 182 16.68 -1.88 19.39
CA THR A 182 16.64 -1.97 17.93
C THR A 182 16.65 -3.43 17.42
N SER A 183 16.84 -4.42 18.32
CA SER A 183 16.88 -5.85 17.99
C SER A 183 15.71 -6.68 18.56
N LEU A 184 14.74 -6.07 19.25
CA LEU A 184 13.64 -6.79 19.88
C LEU A 184 12.66 -7.39 18.85
N GLU A 185 12.86 -8.68 18.54
CA GLU A 185 12.05 -9.46 17.60
C GLU A 185 10.78 -10.03 18.27
N ASN A 186 10.85 -10.41 19.56
CA ASN A 186 9.73 -11.03 20.29
C ASN A 186 9.48 -10.39 21.67
N LEU A 187 8.21 -10.08 21.94
CA LEU A 187 7.74 -9.54 23.20
C LEU A 187 6.49 -10.29 23.68
N ASN A 188 6.62 -11.08 24.75
CA ASN A 188 5.50 -11.77 25.40
C ASN A 188 5.03 -10.97 26.62
N ILE A 189 3.81 -10.42 26.55
CA ILE A 189 3.13 -9.71 27.65
C ILE A 189 1.90 -10.47 28.18
N THR A 190 1.73 -11.73 27.79
CA THR A 190 0.54 -12.54 28.12
C THR A 190 0.29 -12.56 29.63
N GLY A 191 -0.89 -12.13 30.06
CA GLY A 191 -1.27 -12.11 31.49
C GLY A 191 -0.98 -10.81 32.23
N CYS A 192 -0.32 -9.83 31.61
CA CYS A 192 0.00 -8.52 32.21
C CYS A 192 -1.23 -7.59 32.32
N LYS A 193 -2.30 -8.00 33.02
CA LYS A 193 -3.61 -7.31 33.00
C LYS A 193 -3.63 -5.96 33.75
N GLU A 194 -2.64 -5.69 34.60
CA GLU A 194 -2.45 -4.39 35.27
C GLU A 194 -1.67 -3.36 34.44
N LEU A 195 -1.22 -3.73 33.23
CA LEU A 195 -0.37 -2.90 32.38
C LEU A 195 -1.07 -1.60 31.96
N LYS A 196 -0.47 -0.46 32.32
CA LYS A 196 -0.93 0.91 32.05
C LYS A 196 -0.10 1.60 30.97
N VAL A 197 1.18 1.25 30.85
CA VAL A 197 2.12 1.84 29.90
C VAL A 197 2.93 0.74 29.21
N LEU A 198 2.87 0.69 27.88
CA LEU A 198 3.78 -0.11 27.06
C LEU A 198 4.52 0.80 26.07
N LYS A 199 5.84 0.85 26.18
CA LYS A 199 6.72 1.54 25.24
C LYS A 199 7.77 0.58 24.70
N CYS A 200 7.72 0.33 23.41
CA CYS A 200 8.72 -0.40 22.64
C CYS A 200 8.99 0.32 21.29
N PRO A 201 9.41 1.62 21.32
CA PRO A 201 9.85 2.30 20.12
C PRO A 201 11.07 1.60 19.52
N TYR A 202 11.22 1.67 18.19
CA TYR A 202 12.31 1.09 17.42
C TYR A 202 12.39 -0.45 17.40
N ALA A 203 11.58 -1.15 18.20
CA ALA A 203 11.52 -2.60 18.22
C ALA A 203 11.05 -3.19 16.87
N PRO A 204 11.83 -4.06 16.22
CA PRO A 204 11.49 -4.73 14.95
C PRO A 204 10.47 -5.88 15.14
N LEU A 205 9.36 -5.59 15.82
CA LEU A 205 8.28 -6.54 16.04
C LEU A 205 7.52 -6.80 14.73
N THR A 206 7.54 -8.05 14.26
CA THR A 206 6.76 -8.46 13.08
C THR A 206 5.25 -8.42 13.36
N LYS A 207 4.82 -8.68 14.60
CA LYS A 207 3.42 -8.62 15.04
C LYS A 207 3.33 -8.09 16.47
N LEU A 208 2.33 -7.27 16.74
CA LEU A 208 1.99 -6.83 18.09
C LEU A 208 0.47 -6.91 18.29
N GLN A 209 0.05 -7.73 19.25
CA GLN A 209 -1.37 -7.96 19.56
C GLN A 209 -1.66 -7.60 21.02
N ILE A 210 -2.44 -6.54 21.20
CA ILE A 210 -2.87 -6.00 22.49
C ILE A 210 -4.39 -6.26 22.59
N GLN A 211 -4.80 -7.25 23.39
CA GLN A 211 -6.21 -7.63 23.53
C GLN A 211 -6.68 -7.65 24.99
N SER A 212 -7.78 -6.95 25.27
CA SER A 212 -8.43 -6.86 26.59
C SER A 212 -7.47 -6.39 27.70
N TYR A 213 -6.70 -5.33 27.42
CA TYR A 213 -5.86 -4.63 28.38
C TYR A 213 -6.59 -3.38 28.89
N HIS A 214 -7.59 -3.62 29.73
CA HIS A 214 -8.52 -2.61 30.24
C HIS A 214 -7.85 -1.43 30.97
N ASN A 215 -6.64 -1.63 31.50
CA ASN A 215 -5.87 -0.62 32.22
C ASN A 215 -4.91 0.19 31.34
N LEU A 216 -4.68 -0.20 30.07
CA LEU A 216 -3.66 0.39 29.21
C LEU A 216 -4.05 1.81 28.80
N LYS A 217 -3.16 2.78 29.06
CA LYS A 217 -3.34 4.21 28.78
C LYS A 217 -2.44 4.73 27.68
N THR A 218 -1.19 4.23 27.65
CA THR A 218 -0.14 4.59 26.69
C THR A 218 0.38 3.36 25.96
N LEU A 219 0.41 3.43 24.62
CA LEU A 219 1.06 2.47 23.73
C LEU A 219 1.98 3.20 22.73
N HIS A 220 3.29 3.01 22.83
CA HIS A 220 4.27 3.53 21.87
C HIS A 220 5.04 2.36 21.24
N CYS A 221 4.94 2.17 19.92
CA CYS A 221 5.55 1.01 19.24
C CYS A 221 5.91 1.32 17.77
N GLY A 222 6.69 0.45 17.12
CA GLY A 222 7.03 0.54 15.69
C GLY A 222 8.44 1.08 15.41
N THR A 223 8.91 0.90 14.18
CA THR A 223 10.25 1.26 13.71
C THR A 223 10.26 1.58 12.21
N GLU A 224 11.30 2.26 11.72
CA GLU A 224 11.50 2.48 10.27
C GLU A 224 12.24 1.32 9.59
N ASP A 225 13.06 0.55 10.31
CA ASP A 225 13.96 -0.44 9.71
C ASP A 225 13.34 -1.83 9.47
N HIS A 226 12.12 -2.08 9.98
CA HIS A 226 11.46 -3.38 9.89
C HIS A 226 9.99 -3.28 9.51
N THR A 227 9.47 -4.29 8.79
CA THR A 227 8.06 -4.36 8.39
C THR A 227 7.21 -5.13 9.40
N MET A 228 6.32 -4.43 10.11
CA MET A 228 5.28 -5.02 10.93
C MET A 228 4.13 -5.53 10.04
N GLU A 229 3.83 -6.82 10.10
CA GLU A 229 2.71 -7.42 9.36
C GLU A 229 1.35 -7.04 9.96
N LEU A 230 1.26 -6.96 11.29
CA LEU A 230 0.01 -6.72 12.01
C LEU A 230 0.24 -5.97 13.34
N LEU A 231 -0.43 -4.82 13.47
CA LEU A 231 -0.74 -4.23 14.77
C LEU A 231 -2.23 -4.43 15.06
N GLN A 232 -2.53 -5.05 16.19
CA GLN A 232 -3.91 -5.26 16.65
C GLN A 232 -4.08 -4.70 18.07
N ILE A 233 -5.07 -3.84 18.26
CA ILE A 233 -5.40 -3.19 19.53
C ILE A 233 -6.91 -3.36 19.75
N ILE A 234 -7.30 -4.33 20.57
CA ILE A 234 -8.70 -4.69 20.79
C ILE A 234 -9.03 -4.54 22.27
N ASP A 235 -10.18 -3.94 22.57
CA ASP A 235 -10.75 -3.89 23.92
C ASP A 235 -9.76 -3.25 24.93
N CYS A 236 -9.33 -2.03 24.58
CA CYS A 236 -8.41 -1.22 25.38
C CYS A 236 -9.08 0.11 25.75
N PRO A 237 -10.16 0.09 26.57
CA PRO A 237 -11.04 1.24 26.79
C PRO A 237 -10.36 2.48 27.39
N GLN A 238 -9.22 2.33 28.06
CA GLN A 238 -8.46 3.44 28.67
C GLN A 238 -7.37 4.03 27.76
N LEU A 239 -7.14 3.45 26.57
CA LEU A 239 -6.07 3.86 25.67
C LEU A 239 -6.38 5.25 25.09
N SER A 240 -5.53 6.22 25.40
CA SER A 240 -5.69 7.63 25.02
C SER A 240 -4.43 8.25 24.44
N ASP A 241 -3.26 7.65 24.69
CA ASP A 241 -1.96 8.00 24.15
C ASP A 241 -1.45 6.83 23.30
N PHE A 242 -1.51 6.96 21.97
CA PHE A 242 -1.05 5.96 21.01
C PHE A 242 -0.18 6.63 19.94
N GLU A 243 1.06 6.15 19.80
CA GLU A 243 2.03 6.66 18.84
C GLU A 243 2.71 5.49 18.11
N LEU A 244 2.71 5.55 16.77
CA LEU A 244 3.43 4.62 15.91
C LEU A 244 4.73 5.27 15.46
N TYR A 245 5.86 4.64 15.77
CA TYR A 245 7.20 5.14 15.50
C TYR A 245 7.75 4.69 14.14
N PRO A 246 8.59 5.51 13.49
CA PRO A 246 9.05 6.81 13.96
C PRO A 246 8.05 7.94 13.69
N ASN A 247 8.14 9.00 14.51
CA ASN A 247 7.28 10.17 14.42
C ASN A 247 7.82 11.23 13.45
N ARG A 248 7.20 12.43 13.47
CA ARG A 248 7.25 13.45 12.37
C ARG A 248 8.63 13.88 11.87
N TYR A 249 9.72 13.57 12.56
CA TYR A 249 11.08 13.99 12.20
C TYR A 249 11.89 12.96 11.42
N ALA A 250 11.50 11.69 11.40
CA ALA A 250 12.23 10.66 10.67
C ALA A 250 12.03 10.75 9.15
N LEU A 251 13.09 10.46 8.39
CA LEU A 251 13.09 10.52 6.92
C LEU A 251 12.16 9.45 6.31
N HIS A 252 11.94 8.36 7.01
CA HIS A 252 11.02 7.28 6.66
C HIS A 252 9.94 7.13 7.74
N GLY A 253 8.98 6.23 7.54
CA GLY A 253 7.88 6.00 8.47
C GLY A 253 7.69 4.53 8.75
N ALA A 254 6.82 4.23 9.72
CA ALA A 254 6.56 2.87 10.17
C ALA A 254 6.16 1.96 9.00
N HIS A 255 6.97 0.96 8.67
CA HIS A 255 6.62 0.00 7.64
C HIS A 255 5.59 -0.99 8.22
N ILE A 256 4.30 -0.71 8.08
CA ILE A 256 3.21 -1.54 8.60
C ILE A 256 2.25 -1.95 7.50
N LYS A 257 1.82 -3.23 7.46
CA LYS A 257 0.88 -3.75 6.45
C LYS A 257 -0.60 -3.71 6.87
N SER A 258 -0.88 -3.96 8.15
CA SER A 258 -2.24 -4.09 8.68
C SER A 258 -2.38 -3.47 10.06
N ILE A 259 -3.40 -2.65 10.23
CA ILE A 259 -3.81 -2.07 11.52
C ILE A 259 -5.27 -2.46 11.80
N ASP A 260 -5.52 -3.04 12.97
CA ASP A 260 -6.85 -3.41 13.46
C ASP A 260 -7.07 -2.85 14.87
N ILE A 261 -7.89 -1.80 14.98
CA ILE A 261 -8.21 -1.14 16.26
C ILE A 261 -9.71 -1.31 16.54
N ASP A 262 -10.03 -1.88 17.68
CA ASP A 262 -11.40 -2.12 18.16
C ASP A 262 -11.56 -1.73 19.64
N GLY A 263 -12.68 -1.11 20.00
CA GLY A 263 -13.02 -0.80 21.40
C GLY A 263 -12.06 0.17 22.10
N CYS A 264 -11.58 1.19 21.38
CA CYS A 264 -10.66 2.21 21.90
C CYS A 264 -11.30 3.62 21.91
N PRO A 265 -12.33 3.89 22.73
CA PRO A 265 -13.16 5.10 22.69
C PRO A 265 -12.45 6.39 23.14
N LEU A 266 -11.31 6.32 23.85
CA LEU A 266 -10.59 7.52 24.31
C LEU A 266 -9.54 8.03 23.31
N LEU A 267 -9.25 7.30 22.23
CA LEU A 267 -8.42 7.80 21.12
C LEU A 267 -9.13 8.96 20.42
N LYS A 268 -8.49 10.13 20.32
CA LYS A 268 -9.09 11.35 19.74
C LYS A 268 -8.83 11.55 18.25
N SER A 269 -7.74 10.99 17.78
CA SER A 269 -7.28 11.02 16.39
C SER A 269 -6.68 9.67 16.05
N PHE A 270 -6.86 9.22 14.81
CA PHE A 270 -6.03 8.15 14.28
C PHE A 270 -4.55 8.62 14.24
N VAL A 271 -3.61 7.69 14.37
CA VAL A 271 -2.17 8.02 14.33
C VAL A 271 -1.83 8.67 12.99
N LYS A 272 -0.90 9.63 13.02
CA LYS A 272 -0.34 10.23 11.80
C LYS A 272 0.52 9.21 11.07
N THR A 273 -0.13 8.41 10.22
CA THR A 273 0.53 7.43 9.35
C THR A 273 1.14 8.07 8.10
N ASP A 274 1.37 9.39 8.10
CA ASP A 274 1.88 10.23 6.99
C ASP A 274 3.14 9.69 6.25
N ARG A 275 3.82 8.64 6.77
CA ARG A 275 4.95 7.94 6.12
C ARG A 275 4.91 6.39 6.15
N ALA A 276 3.82 5.76 6.60
CA ALA A 276 3.62 4.30 6.59
C ALA A 276 3.34 3.68 5.19
N LYS A 277 4.36 3.60 4.32
CA LYS A 277 4.27 3.29 2.87
C LYS A 277 3.69 1.91 2.48
N LEU A 278 3.45 1.02 3.44
CA LEU A 278 3.04 -0.37 3.19
C LEU A 278 1.64 -0.70 3.71
N LEU A 279 0.88 0.26 4.24
CA LEU A 279 -0.41 -0.01 4.86
C LEU A 279 -1.43 -0.43 3.79
N GLU A 280 -1.75 -1.72 3.75
CA GLU A 280 -2.68 -2.32 2.79
C GLU A 280 -4.09 -2.49 3.40
N ASN A 281 -4.17 -2.64 4.73
CA ASN A 281 -5.40 -2.93 5.46
C ASN A 281 -5.56 -2.04 6.70
N LEU A 282 -6.73 -1.41 6.85
CA LEU A 282 -7.09 -0.64 8.04
C LEU A 282 -8.50 -1.01 8.54
N LYS A 283 -8.61 -1.38 9.81
CA LYS A 283 -9.88 -1.57 10.51
C LYS A 283 -9.94 -0.66 11.73
N LEU A 284 -11.04 0.08 11.86
CA LEU A 284 -11.30 1.01 12.95
C LEU A 284 -12.74 0.83 13.44
N ARG A 285 -12.90 0.22 14.62
CA ARG A 285 -14.19 -0.27 15.12
C ARG A 285 -14.43 0.19 16.56
N ASN A 286 -15.66 0.58 16.88
CA ASN A 286 -16.06 1.02 18.23
C ASN A 286 -15.15 2.11 18.86
N CYS A 287 -14.58 2.99 18.03
CA CYS A 287 -13.64 4.04 18.44
C CYS A 287 -14.34 5.40 18.51
N SER A 288 -15.22 5.57 19.49
CA SER A 288 -16.15 6.72 19.57
C SER A 288 -15.50 8.09 19.77
N GLY A 289 -14.23 8.17 20.16
CA GLY A 289 -13.50 9.44 20.32
C GLY A 289 -12.81 9.95 19.06
N ILE A 290 -12.64 9.11 18.03
CA ILE A 290 -11.81 9.47 16.87
C ILE A 290 -12.58 10.41 15.96
N SER A 291 -12.14 11.67 15.96
CA SER A 291 -12.76 12.74 15.16
C SER A 291 -12.07 12.98 13.81
N LYS A 292 -10.81 12.54 13.70
CA LYS A 292 -9.97 12.73 12.51
C LYS A 292 -9.29 11.43 12.10
N LEU A 293 -9.35 11.11 10.81
CA LEU A 293 -8.70 9.97 10.19
C LEU A 293 -7.87 10.43 8.99
N HIS A 294 -6.54 10.41 9.12
CA HIS A 294 -5.60 10.85 8.09
C HIS A 294 -4.68 9.68 7.71
N VAL A 295 -4.76 9.21 6.47
CA VAL A 295 -4.03 8.07 5.92
C VAL A 295 -3.67 8.36 4.46
N ASP A 296 -2.46 8.84 4.17
CA ASP A 296 -2.13 9.48 2.89
C ASP A 296 -1.10 8.70 2.03
N LEU A 297 -1.23 7.38 1.81
CA LEU A 297 -0.11 6.58 1.27
C LEU A 297 -0.46 5.38 0.37
N GLU A 298 0.49 5.09 -0.53
CA GLU A 298 0.40 4.46 -1.85
C GLU A 298 -0.20 3.04 -1.96
N LYS A 299 -0.79 2.48 -0.89
CA LYS A 299 -1.18 1.06 -0.83
C LYS A 299 -2.47 0.67 -0.10
N LEU A 300 -3.22 1.55 0.59
CA LEU A 300 -4.41 1.07 1.31
C LEU A 300 -5.48 0.58 0.32
N GLN A 301 -5.71 -0.74 0.32
CA GLN A 301 -6.66 -1.42 -0.55
C GLN A 301 -7.96 -1.76 0.19
N HIS A 302 -7.89 -1.94 1.51
CA HIS A 302 -9.02 -2.37 2.33
C HIS A 302 -9.23 -1.46 3.54
N ILE A 303 -10.45 -0.96 3.70
CA ILE A 303 -10.84 -0.14 4.84
C ILE A 303 -12.16 -0.63 5.47
N THR A 304 -12.17 -0.72 6.80
CA THR A 304 -13.39 -0.99 7.58
C THR A 304 -13.49 0.07 8.66
N ILE A 305 -14.60 0.80 8.69
CA ILE A 305 -14.97 1.72 9.77
C ILE A 305 -16.30 1.23 10.33
N GLU A 306 -16.42 1.08 11.64
CA GLU A 306 -17.68 0.69 12.29
C GLU A 306 -17.81 1.43 13.62
N ASN A 307 -19.00 1.97 13.92
CA ASN A 307 -19.29 2.62 15.21
C ASN A 307 -18.22 3.65 15.65
N CYS A 308 -17.88 4.58 14.75
CA CYS A 308 -16.94 5.69 14.98
C CYS A 308 -17.66 7.05 14.87
N PRO A 309 -18.64 7.36 15.74
CA PRO A 309 -19.56 8.49 15.58
C PRO A 309 -18.94 9.89 15.63
N ALA A 310 -17.72 10.06 16.14
CA ALA A 310 -17.06 11.37 16.22
C ALA A 310 -16.40 11.83 14.91
N LEU A 311 -16.26 10.95 13.91
CA LEU A 311 -15.54 11.23 12.66
C LEU A 311 -16.17 12.42 11.91
N LYS A 312 -15.34 13.45 11.64
CA LYS A 312 -15.74 14.68 10.91
C LYS A 312 -14.74 15.12 9.84
N ASP A 313 -13.47 14.73 9.96
CA ASP A 313 -12.38 15.14 9.07
C ASP A 313 -11.63 13.88 8.60
N ILE A 314 -11.85 13.48 7.35
CA ILE A 314 -11.25 12.29 6.76
C ILE A 314 -10.38 12.69 5.58
N LEU A 315 -9.11 12.29 5.62
CA LEU A 315 -8.15 12.42 4.52
C LEU A 315 -7.58 11.03 4.24
N ILE A 316 -8.04 10.43 3.15
CA ILE A 316 -7.55 9.13 2.66
C ILE A 316 -7.20 9.33 1.19
N THR A 317 -6.06 9.98 0.93
CA THR A 317 -5.55 10.30 -0.40
C THR A 317 -4.29 9.51 -0.72
N ASN A 318 -3.89 9.43 -1.98
CA ASN A 318 -2.74 8.63 -2.41
C ASN A 318 -2.82 7.16 -2.01
N ASN A 319 -4.00 6.55 -1.93
CA ASN A 319 -4.16 5.12 -1.63
C ASN A 319 -4.77 4.36 -2.82
N ALA A 320 -5.24 3.13 -2.59
CA ALA A 320 -5.66 2.15 -3.59
C ALA A 320 -7.09 1.60 -3.38
N LEU A 321 -8.00 2.39 -2.78
CA LEU A 321 -9.35 1.95 -2.42
C LEU A 321 -10.25 1.79 -3.65
N SER A 322 -10.77 0.58 -3.90
CA SER A 322 -11.71 0.28 -5.00
C SER A 322 -13.07 0.98 -4.85
N LEU A 323 -13.89 1.11 -5.92
CA LEU A 323 -15.27 1.65 -5.76
C LEU A 323 -16.12 0.79 -4.79
N SER A 324 -15.88 -0.51 -4.70
CA SER A 324 -16.56 -1.39 -3.73
C SER A 324 -16.23 -0.99 -2.29
N GLU A 325 -14.95 -0.74 -2.00
CA GLU A 325 -14.50 -0.26 -0.68
C GLU A 325 -15.02 1.14 -0.39
N MET A 326 -15.10 2.02 -1.38
CA MET A 326 -15.66 3.36 -1.22
C MET A 326 -17.17 3.34 -0.97
N ARG A 327 -17.93 2.42 -1.60
CA ARG A 327 -19.35 2.16 -1.28
C ARG A 327 -19.52 1.63 0.14
N LYS A 328 -18.63 0.75 0.62
CA LYS A 328 -18.62 0.27 2.01
C LYS A 328 -18.32 1.41 2.98
N LEU A 329 -17.26 2.18 2.71
CA LEU A 329 -16.85 3.35 3.48
C LEU A 329 -18.01 4.34 3.65
N CYS A 330 -18.67 4.73 2.57
CA CYS A 330 -19.83 5.63 2.62
C CYS A 330 -20.94 5.13 3.57
N LYS A 331 -21.25 3.83 3.56
CA LYS A 331 -22.27 3.22 4.46
C LYS A 331 -21.79 3.06 5.91
N ALA A 332 -20.48 3.04 6.11
CA ALA A 332 -19.82 2.83 7.39
C ALA A 332 -19.62 4.12 8.21
N LEU A 333 -19.60 5.28 7.54
CA LEU A 333 -19.48 6.58 8.20
C LEU A 333 -20.74 6.92 9.00
N PRO A 334 -20.63 7.69 10.10
CA PRO A 334 -21.81 8.28 10.74
C PRO A 334 -22.52 9.25 9.80
N GLU A 335 -23.81 9.49 10.03
CA GLU A 335 -24.55 10.56 9.34
C GLU A 335 -23.84 11.91 9.58
N GLY A 336 -23.56 12.63 8.50
CA GLY A 336 -22.88 13.93 8.55
C GLY A 336 -23.84 15.09 8.78
N ASP A 337 -23.34 16.16 9.39
CA ASP A 337 -24.09 17.40 9.65
C ASP A 337 -23.96 18.44 8.52
N GLY A 338 -23.40 18.04 7.37
CA GLY A 338 -23.08 18.93 6.24
C GLY A 338 -21.77 19.70 6.42
N THR A 339 -21.15 19.69 7.60
CA THR A 339 -19.78 20.23 7.83
C THR A 339 -18.70 19.15 7.78
N ASN A 340 -19.08 17.87 7.86
CA ASN A 340 -18.18 16.74 7.69
C ASN A 340 -17.48 16.78 6.33
N VAL A 341 -16.15 16.62 6.30
CA VAL A 341 -15.32 16.65 5.09
C VAL A 341 -14.62 15.31 4.87
N ILE A 342 -14.65 14.82 3.63
CA ILE A 342 -13.91 13.63 3.22
C ILE A 342 -13.08 13.91 1.95
N LYS A 343 -11.77 13.71 2.05
CA LYS A 343 -10.79 13.88 0.97
C LYS A 343 -10.30 12.51 0.52
N LEU A 344 -10.66 12.13 -0.71
CA LEU A 344 -10.36 10.80 -1.29
C LEU A 344 -9.46 10.85 -2.51
N LEU A 345 -9.23 12.04 -3.07
CA LEU A 345 -8.39 12.26 -4.24
C LEU A 345 -7.39 13.38 -3.98
N ASN A 346 -6.13 13.19 -4.34
CA ASN A 346 -5.11 14.24 -4.41
C ASN A 346 -4.70 14.50 -5.87
N PHE A 347 -5.03 15.68 -6.41
CA PHE A 347 -4.66 16.10 -7.77
C PHE A 347 -3.31 16.85 -7.84
N GLY A 348 -2.62 17.02 -6.72
CA GLY A 348 -1.31 17.68 -6.65
C GLY A 348 -0.12 16.73 -6.83
N THR A 349 -0.35 15.48 -7.20
CA THR A 349 0.63 14.38 -7.19
C THR A 349 0.26 13.29 -8.21
N MET A 350 1.23 12.44 -8.58
CA MET A 350 1.06 11.37 -9.58
C MET A 350 0.72 10.00 -8.99
N VAL A 351 0.69 9.86 -7.65
CA VAL A 351 0.52 8.57 -6.94
C VAL A 351 -0.87 8.38 -6.30
N GLU A 352 -1.85 9.19 -6.72
CA GLU A 352 -3.25 8.96 -6.36
C GLU A 352 -3.90 7.86 -7.21
N TYR A 353 -4.40 6.81 -6.55
CA TYR A 353 -5.09 5.68 -7.17
C TYR A 353 -6.47 5.36 -6.55
N ASN A 354 -6.96 6.13 -5.57
CA ASN A 354 -8.26 5.91 -4.90
C ASN A 354 -9.51 6.14 -5.76
N CYS A 355 -10.50 5.27 -5.67
CA CYS A 355 -11.61 5.25 -6.62
C CYS A 355 -12.75 6.24 -6.30
N MET A 356 -13.21 6.96 -7.32
CA MET A 356 -14.25 7.97 -7.13
C MET A 356 -15.00 8.27 -8.43
N ASN A 357 -16.32 8.16 -8.41
CA ASN A 357 -17.22 8.52 -9.51
C ASN A 357 -18.33 9.47 -8.99
N GLY A 358 -19.19 9.97 -9.89
CA GLY A 358 -20.28 10.88 -9.49
C GLY A 358 -21.23 10.25 -8.47
N GLU A 359 -21.65 9.01 -8.72
CA GLU A 359 -22.55 8.27 -7.82
C GLU A 359 -22.03 8.13 -6.38
N ILE A 360 -20.73 7.86 -6.20
CA ILE A 360 -20.11 7.80 -4.87
C ILE A 360 -20.00 9.20 -4.24
N ALA A 361 -19.71 10.24 -5.03
CA ALA A 361 -19.73 11.62 -4.55
C ALA A 361 -21.13 12.03 -4.06
N ASP A 362 -22.16 11.69 -4.84
CA ASP A 362 -23.56 11.94 -4.54
C ASP A 362 -24.00 11.12 -3.30
N ALA A 363 -23.53 9.88 -3.16
CA ALA A 363 -23.78 9.05 -1.98
C ALA A 363 -23.17 9.66 -0.70
N PHE A 364 -21.90 10.12 -0.72
CA PHE A 364 -21.32 10.84 0.41
C PHE A 364 -22.10 12.12 0.72
N THR A 365 -22.48 12.88 -0.31
CA THR A 365 -23.25 14.14 -0.16
C THR A 365 -24.62 13.89 0.46
N ALA A 366 -25.33 12.86 0.01
CA ALA A 366 -26.61 12.42 0.57
C ALA A 366 -26.48 11.90 2.03
N HIS A 367 -25.32 11.35 2.39
CA HIS A 367 -24.97 10.94 3.75
C HIS A 367 -24.49 12.11 4.64
N GLY A 368 -24.56 13.36 4.17
CA GLY A 368 -24.16 14.56 4.91
C GLY A 368 -22.66 14.85 4.92
N TRP A 369 -21.87 14.17 4.09
CA TRP A 369 -20.42 14.35 3.96
C TRP A 369 -20.06 15.11 2.69
N LYS A 370 -19.17 16.09 2.80
CA LYS A 370 -18.69 16.87 1.66
C LYS A 370 -17.47 16.20 0.99
N PRO A 371 -17.60 15.63 -0.22
CA PRO A 371 -16.45 15.08 -0.95
C PRO A 371 -15.58 16.20 -1.52
N ILE A 372 -14.34 16.28 -1.02
CA ILE A 372 -13.33 17.25 -1.44
C ILE A 372 -12.21 16.54 -2.20
N VAL A 373 -11.70 17.17 -3.25
CA VAL A 373 -10.45 16.80 -3.89
C VAL A 373 -9.34 17.68 -3.34
N HIS A 374 -8.35 17.04 -2.72
CA HIS A 374 -7.19 17.71 -2.20
C HIS A 374 -6.29 18.21 -3.33
N THR A 375 -5.76 19.42 -3.19
CA THR A 375 -4.63 19.86 -4.01
C THR A 375 -3.50 20.37 -3.13
N ASN A 376 -2.27 19.89 -3.40
CA ASN A 376 -1.06 20.27 -2.66
C ASN A 376 -0.70 21.77 -2.73
N LYS A 377 -1.52 22.61 -3.38
CA LYS A 377 -1.38 24.06 -3.49
C LYS A 377 -2.30 24.86 -2.57
N GLY A 378 -3.20 24.20 -1.83
CA GLY A 378 -4.17 24.84 -0.94
C GLY A 378 -5.53 25.15 -1.60
N ASP A 379 -5.64 24.94 -2.91
CA ASP A 379 -6.88 25.07 -3.67
C ASP A 379 -7.68 23.75 -3.58
N ASP A 380 -8.14 23.37 -2.39
CA ASP A 380 -9.01 22.20 -2.21
C ASP A 380 -10.36 22.48 -2.88
N ILE A 381 -10.76 21.62 -3.82
CA ILE A 381 -11.99 21.81 -4.61
C ILE A 381 -13.07 20.80 -4.22
N ASP A 382 -14.32 21.24 -4.28
CA ASP A 382 -15.48 20.35 -4.18
C ASP A 382 -15.49 19.36 -5.36
N TYR A 383 -15.77 18.08 -5.12
CA TYR A 383 -15.82 17.10 -6.21
C TYR A 383 -16.87 17.45 -7.27
N SER A 384 -17.98 18.09 -6.87
CA SER A 384 -19.01 18.57 -7.80
C SER A 384 -18.51 19.65 -8.77
N ALA A 385 -17.44 20.37 -8.42
CA ALA A 385 -16.80 21.35 -9.30
C ALA A 385 -15.85 20.73 -10.33
N VAL A 386 -15.52 19.43 -10.21
CA VAL A 386 -14.62 18.75 -11.14
C VAL A 386 -15.32 18.47 -12.47
N LYS A 387 -14.82 19.10 -13.54
CA LYS A 387 -15.30 18.86 -14.91
C LYS A 387 -14.67 17.59 -15.49
N TRP A 388 -15.49 16.77 -16.12
CA TRP A 388 -15.13 15.46 -16.68
C TRP A 388 -15.45 15.39 -18.17
N ASP A 389 -14.50 14.87 -18.94
CA ASP A 389 -14.65 14.53 -20.35
C ASP A 389 -14.83 13.01 -20.48
N TYR A 390 -15.59 12.58 -21.49
CA TYR A 390 -16.01 11.19 -21.68
C TYR A 390 -15.74 10.74 -23.12
N LEU A 391 -15.37 9.47 -23.29
CA LEU A 391 -15.11 8.84 -24.58
C LEU A 391 -15.73 7.44 -24.61
N THR A 392 -16.67 7.21 -25.51
CA THR A 392 -17.45 5.96 -25.59
C THR A 392 -16.99 5.11 -26.75
N PHE A 393 -17.02 3.79 -26.57
CA PHE A 393 -16.57 2.80 -27.53
C PHE A 393 -17.65 1.74 -27.71
N LYS A 394 -17.89 1.30 -28.96
CA LYS A 394 -18.55 0.02 -29.23
C LYS A 394 -17.50 -1.02 -29.59
N THR A 395 -17.77 -2.28 -29.29
CA THR A 395 -16.84 -3.40 -29.45
C THR A 395 -17.59 -4.71 -29.71
N ALA A 396 -16.94 -5.62 -30.45
CA ALA A 396 -17.39 -6.99 -30.66
C ALA A 396 -16.77 -8.00 -29.66
N MET A 397 -16.13 -7.52 -28.58
CA MET A 397 -15.62 -8.37 -27.51
C MET A 397 -16.75 -9.15 -26.80
N GLN A 398 -16.46 -10.39 -26.42
CA GLN A 398 -17.33 -11.20 -25.55
C GLN A 398 -17.02 -10.96 -24.08
N THR A 399 -18.02 -11.14 -23.22
CA THR A 399 -17.84 -11.22 -21.77
C THR A 399 -16.68 -12.16 -21.39
N GLY A 400 -15.68 -11.67 -20.67
CA GLY A 400 -14.42 -12.35 -20.35
C GLY A 400 -13.22 -12.05 -21.26
N ALA A 401 -13.35 -11.26 -22.34
CA ALA A 401 -12.26 -11.04 -23.31
C ALA A 401 -11.19 -10.05 -22.81
N GLU A 402 -9.90 -10.43 -22.89
CA GLU A 402 -8.77 -9.59 -22.46
C GLU A 402 -8.09 -8.83 -23.61
N PHE A 403 -7.86 -7.53 -23.43
CA PHE A 403 -7.19 -6.63 -24.39
C PHE A 403 -6.37 -5.53 -23.68
N ARG A 404 -5.63 -4.70 -24.44
CA ARG A 404 -4.76 -3.65 -23.87
C ARG A 404 -5.08 -2.24 -24.38
N ILE A 405 -4.83 -1.27 -23.51
CA ILE A 405 -4.88 0.17 -23.78
C ILE A 405 -3.53 0.79 -23.41
N TYR A 406 -3.00 1.67 -24.28
CA TYR A 406 -1.67 2.26 -24.19
C TYR A 406 -1.71 3.78 -23.99
N ASN A 407 -0.68 4.30 -23.31
CA ASN A 407 -0.29 5.72 -23.24
C ASN A 407 -1.37 6.78 -22.90
N ILE A 408 -2.35 6.45 -22.05
CA ILE A 408 -3.32 7.45 -21.56
C ILE A 408 -2.82 8.04 -20.23
N TYR A 409 -2.08 9.15 -20.34
CA TYR A 409 -1.28 9.75 -19.26
C TYR A 409 -2.03 10.18 -18.00
N SER A 410 -3.37 10.15 -18.00
CA SER A 410 -4.18 10.49 -16.81
C SER A 410 -5.23 9.43 -16.46
N MET A 411 -5.31 8.34 -17.23
CA MET A 411 -5.94 7.09 -16.80
C MET A 411 -5.01 6.31 -15.86
N ARG A 412 -3.70 6.61 -15.85
CA ARG A 412 -2.73 6.10 -14.85
C ARG A 412 -3.18 6.31 -13.40
N GLN A 413 -3.98 7.34 -13.10
CA GLN A 413 -4.54 7.64 -11.76
C GLN A 413 -6.04 7.32 -11.62
N LEU A 414 -6.75 7.07 -12.72
CA LEU A 414 -8.22 6.96 -12.75
C LEU A 414 -8.76 5.62 -13.23
N LEU A 415 -7.92 4.74 -13.78
CA LEU A 415 -8.32 3.39 -14.21
C LEU A 415 -7.32 2.29 -13.82
N ALA A 416 -6.30 2.59 -13.01
CA ALA A 416 -5.34 1.58 -12.55
C ALA A 416 -5.96 0.55 -11.58
N GLU A 417 -7.01 0.91 -10.82
CA GLU A 417 -7.49 0.12 -9.67
C GLU A 417 -9.03 0.12 -9.50
N LYS A 418 -9.76 0.55 -10.54
CA LYS A 418 -11.10 1.13 -10.36
C LYS A 418 -12.19 0.22 -10.86
N ASN A 419 -12.93 -0.35 -9.90
CA ASN A 419 -14.19 -1.09 -10.06
C ASN A 419 -15.34 -0.17 -10.56
N ILE A 420 -15.09 0.59 -11.63
CA ILE A 420 -16.08 1.38 -12.37
C ILE A 420 -17.12 0.39 -12.86
N GLU A 421 -18.39 0.74 -12.66
CA GLU A 421 -19.48 0.19 -13.47
C GLU A 421 -19.58 1.03 -14.77
N PRO A 422 -19.09 0.57 -15.94
CA PRO A 422 -20.04 0.28 -17.00
C PRO A 422 -20.83 -0.98 -16.57
N THR A 423 -21.82 -1.44 -17.31
CA THR A 423 -22.55 -2.70 -16.97
C THR A 423 -21.69 -3.98 -17.01
N ASP A 424 -20.35 -3.86 -17.14
CA ASP A 424 -19.67 -4.49 -18.26
C ASP A 424 -18.16 -4.83 -18.11
N TRP A 425 -17.35 -4.56 -17.05
CA TRP A 425 -15.85 -4.75 -17.09
C TRP A 425 -15.13 -5.42 -15.86
N VAL A 426 -14.04 -6.22 -16.09
CA VAL A 426 -13.10 -6.88 -15.10
C VAL A 426 -11.61 -6.71 -15.52
N TRP A 427 -10.61 -7.14 -14.74
CA TRP A 427 -9.17 -6.79 -14.92
C TRP A 427 -8.17 -7.88 -14.45
N ARG A 428 -6.92 -7.91 -14.98
CA ARG A 428 -5.88 -8.90 -14.55
C ARG A 428 -4.38 -8.51 -14.44
N LYS A 429 -3.76 -7.60 -15.24
CA LYS A 429 -2.28 -7.35 -15.14
C LYS A 429 -1.74 -6.02 -15.70
N LYS A 430 -0.73 -5.45 -15.03
CA LYS A 430 0.08 -4.26 -15.41
C LYS A 430 1.34 -4.62 -16.22
N GLY A 431 1.71 -3.76 -17.17
CA GLY A 431 3.05 -3.64 -17.77
C GLY A 431 3.51 -2.18 -17.77
N ASP A 432 4.71 -1.87 -18.28
CA ASP A 432 5.31 -0.53 -18.15
C ASP A 432 4.61 0.57 -18.97
N ASP A 433 4.13 0.22 -20.19
CA ASP A 433 3.52 1.17 -21.14
C ASP A 433 2.03 0.92 -21.42
N TYR A 434 1.42 -0.10 -20.80
CA TYR A 434 0.04 -0.51 -21.09
C TYR A 434 -0.73 -1.06 -19.88
N MET A 435 -2.05 -1.01 -19.97
CA MET A 435 -2.98 -1.66 -19.04
C MET A 435 -3.65 -2.85 -19.73
N THR A 436 -3.85 -3.97 -19.04
CA THR A 436 -4.64 -5.12 -19.54
C THR A 436 -6.04 -5.09 -18.92
N CYS A 437 -7.05 -4.95 -19.76
CA CYS A 437 -8.46 -4.85 -19.43
C CYS A 437 -9.18 -6.16 -19.79
N THR A 438 -10.25 -6.51 -19.07
CA THR A 438 -11.16 -7.60 -19.43
C THR A 438 -12.55 -7.01 -19.70
N TYR A 439 -13.03 -7.09 -20.93
CA TYR A 439 -14.44 -6.83 -21.22
C TYR A 439 -15.28 -7.91 -20.51
N THR A 440 -16.23 -7.57 -19.65
CA THR A 440 -17.25 -8.48 -19.08
C THR A 440 -18.65 -8.03 -19.42
N GLY A 441 -18.79 -7.54 -20.64
CA GLY A 441 -19.94 -6.75 -21.01
C GLY A 441 -21.00 -7.47 -21.78
N THR A 442 -22.15 -6.82 -21.87
CA THR A 442 -23.38 -7.40 -22.41
C THR A 442 -24.03 -6.53 -23.49
N ASP A 443 -23.76 -5.22 -23.52
CA ASP A 443 -24.36 -4.29 -24.49
C ASP A 443 -23.45 -3.95 -25.70
N GLY A 444 -22.26 -4.54 -25.75
CA GLY A 444 -21.25 -4.30 -26.78
C GLY A 444 -20.55 -2.94 -26.64
N SER A 445 -20.49 -2.33 -25.45
CA SER A 445 -19.91 -1.00 -25.27
C SER A 445 -19.19 -0.74 -23.95
N PHE A 446 -18.45 0.37 -23.90
CA PHE A 446 -17.82 0.88 -22.69
C PHE A 446 -17.51 2.37 -22.82
N THR A 447 -17.29 3.05 -21.70
CA THR A 447 -16.94 4.48 -21.67
C THR A 447 -15.74 4.73 -20.78
N LEU A 448 -14.76 5.47 -21.29
CA LEU A 448 -13.64 5.99 -20.53
C LEU A 448 -13.96 7.42 -20.05
N LYS A 449 -13.59 7.75 -18.82
CA LYS A 449 -13.86 9.03 -18.17
C LYS A 449 -12.55 9.62 -17.62
N GLN A 450 -12.29 10.89 -17.91
CA GLN A 450 -11.08 11.58 -17.43
C GLN A 450 -11.37 13.05 -17.15
N ARG A 451 -10.56 13.69 -16.30
CA ARG A 451 -10.71 15.12 -15.97
C ARG A 451 -10.56 15.98 -17.24
N LYS A 452 -11.35 17.05 -17.34
CA LYS A 452 -11.28 17.96 -18.49
C LYS A 452 -9.88 18.55 -18.66
N GLY A 453 -9.38 18.53 -19.90
CA GLY A 453 -8.08 19.08 -20.28
C GLY A 453 -6.88 18.14 -20.14
N TYR A 454 -7.10 16.85 -19.83
CA TYR A 454 -6.03 15.87 -19.56
C TYR A 454 -5.87 14.79 -20.64
N TRP A 455 -6.83 14.66 -21.56
CA TRP A 455 -6.71 13.80 -22.74
C TRP A 455 -5.65 14.36 -23.68
N ASN A 456 -4.43 13.81 -23.72
CA ASN A 456 -3.36 14.25 -24.65
C ASN A 456 -3.10 13.22 -25.76
N GLU A 457 -3.11 11.94 -25.41
CA GLU A 457 -2.89 10.81 -26.32
C GLU A 457 -3.81 9.63 -25.94
N ILE A 458 -4.26 8.88 -26.95
CA ILE A 458 -5.07 7.66 -26.82
C ILE A 458 -4.59 6.66 -27.87
N THR A 459 -4.13 5.49 -27.41
CA THR A 459 -3.57 4.45 -28.28
C THR A 459 -4.21 3.10 -27.93
N ILE A 460 -5.08 2.58 -28.80
CA ILE A 460 -5.72 1.27 -28.68
C ILE A 460 -5.48 0.47 -29.97
N THR A 461 -4.36 -0.26 -29.96
CA THR A 461 -3.87 -1.03 -31.11
C THR A 461 -3.74 -2.52 -30.81
N ASP A 462 -4.32 -2.98 -29.69
CA ASP A 462 -4.38 -4.42 -29.38
C ASP A 462 -5.49 -5.05 -30.23
N PRO A 463 -5.19 -6.02 -31.12
CA PRO A 463 -6.20 -6.61 -32.00
C PRO A 463 -7.29 -7.37 -31.23
N ARG A 464 -7.12 -7.60 -29.92
CA ARG A 464 -8.12 -8.22 -29.05
C ARG A 464 -9.19 -7.24 -28.55
N ALA A 465 -9.01 -5.93 -28.72
CA ALA A 465 -9.97 -4.92 -28.28
C ALA A 465 -11.24 -4.87 -29.17
N LEU A 466 -11.13 -5.37 -30.42
CA LEU A 466 -12.24 -5.58 -31.36
C LEU A 466 -13.19 -4.38 -31.46
N LEU A 467 -12.65 -3.16 -31.42
CA LEU A 467 -13.45 -1.93 -31.42
C LEU A 467 -14.17 -1.76 -32.76
N THR A 468 -15.46 -1.40 -32.73
CA THR A 468 -16.32 -1.23 -33.92
C THR A 468 -16.76 0.21 -34.16
N LEU A 469 -16.82 1.04 -33.09
CA LEU A 469 -17.10 2.48 -33.14
C LEU A 469 -16.40 3.19 -31.97
N VAL A 470 -16.05 4.47 -32.15
CA VAL A 470 -15.62 5.37 -31.07
C VAL A 470 -16.39 6.70 -31.21
N GLU A 471 -16.91 7.20 -30.08
CA GLU A 471 -17.80 8.37 -29.98
C GLU A 471 -17.30 9.38 -28.95
N GLY A 472 -17.49 10.67 -29.21
CA GLY A 472 -17.17 11.75 -28.27
C GLY A 472 -15.74 12.31 -28.38
N ILE A 473 -14.91 11.81 -29.31
CA ILE A 473 -13.57 12.34 -29.62
C ILE A 473 -13.61 13.85 -29.83
N GLY A 474 -14.68 14.33 -30.46
CA GLY A 474 -14.93 15.75 -30.71
C GLY A 474 -14.89 16.67 -29.50
N LYS A 475 -15.29 16.16 -28.32
CA LYS A 475 -15.40 16.94 -27.07
C LYS A 475 -14.07 17.01 -26.30
N LEU A 476 -13.04 16.28 -26.74
CA LEU A 476 -11.77 16.13 -26.01
C LEU A 476 -10.78 17.23 -26.39
N GLU A 477 -11.02 18.46 -25.93
CA GLU A 477 -10.32 19.72 -26.29
C GLU A 477 -8.78 19.72 -26.16
N SER A 478 -8.16 18.70 -25.53
CA SER A 478 -6.71 18.58 -25.39
C SER A 478 -6.09 17.44 -26.19
N LEU A 479 -6.89 16.61 -26.87
CA LEU A 479 -6.44 15.38 -27.50
C LEU A 479 -5.64 15.69 -28.77
N LYS A 480 -4.36 15.35 -28.76
CA LYS A 480 -3.43 15.60 -29.86
C LYS A 480 -3.13 14.36 -30.68
N TYR A 481 -3.15 13.19 -30.06
CA TYR A 481 -2.71 11.94 -30.68
C TYR A 481 -3.79 10.87 -30.48
N LEU A 482 -4.27 10.30 -31.57
CA LEU A 482 -5.22 9.19 -31.56
C LEU A 482 -4.68 8.08 -32.46
N ASP A 483 -4.46 6.88 -31.91
CA ASP A 483 -4.09 5.67 -32.65
C ASP A 483 -5.07 4.55 -32.32
N LEU A 484 -5.88 4.18 -33.32
CA LEU A 484 -6.90 3.14 -33.26
C LEU A 484 -6.68 2.09 -34.37
N ARG A 485 -5.42 1.88 -34.78
CA ARG A 485 -5.10 0.95 -35.88
C ARG A 485 -5.27 -0.52 -35.49
N GLY A 486 -5.57 -1.36 -36.48
CA GLY A 486 -5.69 -2.81 -36.29
C GLY A 486 -6.93 -3.23 -35.50
N GLN A 487 -8.03 -2.47 -35.62
CA GLN A 487 -9.31 -2.72 -34.95
C GLN A 487 -10.37 -3.20 -35.96
N LEU A 488 -11.64 -3.25 -35.55
CA LEU A 488 -12.77 -3.62 -36.41
C LEU A 488 -13.63 -2.40 -36.79
N LEU A 489 -13.08 -1.19 -36.74
CA LEU A 489 -13.85 0.05 -36.85
C LEU A 489 -14.50 0.18 -38.22
N GLU A 490 -15.82 0.38 -38.24
CA GLU A 490 -16.57 0.68 -39.47
C GLU A 490 -16.73 2.20 -39.70
N THR A 491 -16.60 2.99 -38.62
CA THR A 491 -16.51 4.45 -38.64
C THR A 491 -15.91 4.96 -37.32
N VAL A 492 -15.53 6.24 -37.27
CA VAL A 492 -15.04 6.95 -36.08
C VAL A 492 -15.74 8.30 -36.00
N ASP A 493 -16.39 8.62 -34.89
CA ASP A 493 -17.10 9.89 -34.72
C ASP A 493 -16.18 10.98 -34.16
N PHE A 494 -15.76 11.88 -35.05
CA PHE A 494 -14.99 13.08 -34.72
C PHE A 494 -15.87 14.31 -34.38
N SER A 495 -17.20 14.16 -34.30
CA SER A 495 -18.11 15.29 -34.06
C SER A 495 -18.25 15.63 -32.56
N PRO A 496 -18.37 16.93 -32.20
CA PRO A 496 -18.04 18.11 -33.00
C PRO A 496 -16.52 18.20 -33.29
N ALA A 497 -16.11 18.75 -34.43
CA ALA A 497 -14.72 18.68 -34.91
C ALA A 497 -13.63 19.04 -33.85
N ASN A 498 -12.78 18.07 -33.47
CA ASN A 498 -11.72 18.27 -32.48
C ASN A 498 -10.47 18.97 -33.08
N THR A 499 -10.36 20.29 -32.88
CA THR A 499 -9.27 21.13 -33.40
C THR A 499 -7.91 20.93 -32.74
N ALA A 500 -7.80 20.14 -31.66
CA ALA A 500 -6.53 19.89 -30.97
C ALA A 500 -5.72 18.74 -31.60
N LEU A 501 -6.34 17.91 -32.44
CA LEU A 501 -5.71 16.74 -33.05
C LEU A 501 -4.51 17.13 -33.94
N LEU A 502 -3.37 16.50 -33.67
CA LEU A 502 -2.11 16.65 -34.42
C LEU A 502 -1.80 15.42 -35.28
N LYS A 503 -2.18 14.23 -34.81
CA LYS A 503 -2.07 12.97 -35.54
C LYS A 503 -3.26 12.06 -35.21
N VAL A 504 -3.83 11.47 -36.26
CA VAL A 504 -4.83 10.41 -36.19
C VAL A 504 -4.29 9.20 -36.95
N ASP A 505 -4.37 8.00 -36.38
CA ASP A 505 -4.12 6.73 -37.06
C ASP A 505 -5.36 5.84 -36.91
N ILE A 506 -5.95 5.50 -38.05
CA ILE A 506 -7.14 4.66 -38.19
C ILE A 506 -6.92 3.55 -39.23
N SER A 507 -5.66 3.27 -39.59
CA SER A 507 -5.33 2.23 -40.58
C SER A 507 -5.66 0.82 -40.10
N ASN A 508 -5.68 -0.14 -41.02
CA ASN A 508 -5.97 -1.54 -40.76
C ASN A 508 -7.30 -1.73 -40.00
N ASN A 509 -8.37 -1.21 -40.60
CA ASN A 509 -9.73 -1.21 -40.05
C ASN A 509 -10.74 -1.62 -41.15
N ARG A 510 -12.05 -1.40 -40.92
CA ARG A 510 -13.14 -1.77 -41.84
C ARG A 510 -13.94 -0.57 -42.35
N ILE A 511 -13.37 0.62 -42.32
CA ILE A 511 -14.08 1.89 -42.55
C ILE A 511 -14.51 1.99 -44.01
N LYS A 512 -15.81 1.83 -44.28
CA LYS A 512 -16.38 1.96 -45.63
C LYS A 512 -16.89 3.38 -45.91
N ASN A 513 -17.50 4.00 -44.91
CA ASN A 513 -17.98 5.38 -45.01
C ASN A 513 -16.88 6.36 -44.55
N MET A 514 -15.80 6.48 -45.33
CA MET A 514 -14.76 7.46 -45.01
C MET A 514 -15.27 8.90 -45.10
N GLN A 515 -16.34 9.17 -45.86
CA GLN A 515 -16.87 10.52 -46.03
C GLN A 515 -17.31 11.17 -44.71
N SER A 516 -17.97 10.43 -43.80
CA SER A 516 -18.35 10.97 -42.49
C SER A 516 -17.15 11.42 -41.66
N ILE A 517 -16.02 10.72 -41.77
CA ILE A 517 -14.75 11.10 -41.13
C ILE A 517 -14.17 12.35 -41.80
N VAL A 518 -14.14 12.39 -43.13
CA VAL A 518 -13.67 13.56 -43.89
C VAL A 518 -14.46 14.80 -43.52
N ASP A 519 -15.79 14.69 -43.41
CA ASP A 519 -16.70 15.80 -43.10
C ASP A 519 -16.54 16.27 -41.64
N ALA A 520 -16.42 15.34 -40.69
CA ALA A 520 -16.32 15.65 -39.26
C ALA A 520 -14.93 16.16 -38.81
N LEU A 521 -13.86 15.85 -39.53
CA LEU A 521 -12.51 16.36 -39.20
C LEU A 521 -12.41 17.88 -39.41
N PRO A 522 -11.71 18.61 -38.53
CA PRO A 522 -11.52 20.07 -38.67
C PRO A 522 -10.58 20.43 -39.83
N THR A 523 -10.65 21.69 -40.26
CA THR A 523 -9.57 22.31 -41.04
C THR A 523 -8.40 22.64 -40.12
N VAL A 524 -7.18 22.30 -40.53
CA VAL A 524 -5.97 22.36 -39.69
C VAL A 524 -4.75 22.83 -40.46
N ASP A 525 -3.75 23.38 -39.76
CA ASP A 525 -2.43 23.62 -40.36
C ASP A 525 -1.54 22.37 -40.26
N LYS A 526 -1.44 21.65 -41.39
CA LYS A 526 -0.50 20.54 -41.65
C LYS A 526 -0.43 19.49 -40.53
N LYS A 527 -1.52 18.76 -40.33
CA LYS A 527 -1.60 17.62 -39.38
C LYS A 527 -1.62 16.29 -40.12
N TYR A 528 -1.50 15.18 -39.41
CA TYR A 528 -1.31 13.86 -40.02
C TYR A 528 -2.52 12.95 -39.81
N ILE A 529 -3.00 12.33 -40.88
CA ILE A 529 -3.97 11.24 -40.78
C ILE A 529 -3.44 10.02 -41.52
N ILE A 530 -3.35 8.89 -40.82
CA ILE A 530 -2.98 7.60 -41.39
C ILE A 530 -4.25 6.80 -41.57
N VAL A 531 -4.59 6.49 -42.82
CA VAL A 531 -5.91 5.92 -43.21
C VAL A 531 -5.81 4.50 -43.76
N TYR A 532 -4.60 4.04 -44.09
CA TYR A 532 -4.42 2.74 -44.75
C TYR A 532 -3.11 2.04 -44.35
N ASP A 533 -3.09 0.73 -44.43
CA ASP A 533 -1.93 -0.13 -44.17
C ASP A 533 -1.67 -1.05 -45.38
N HIS A 534 -0.54 -0.85 -46.06
CA HIS A 534 -0.04 -1.66 -47.17
C HIS A 534 0.82 -2.84 -46.71
N GLY A 535 0.65 -3.32 -45.47
CA GLY A 535 1.38 -4.46 -44.91
C GLY A 535 1.42 -5.70 -45.82
N ALA A 536 2.46 -6.53 -45.63
CA ALA A 536 2.83 -7.61 -46.55
C ALA A 536 1.72 -8.65 -46.84
N VAL A 537 0.71 -8.74 -45.98
CA VAL A 537 -0.58 -9.37 -46.26
C VAL A 537 -1.66 -8.28 -46.11
N PRO A 538 -2.43 -7.94 -47.16
CA PRO A 538 -3.48 -6.92 -47.08
C PRO A 538 -4.60 -7.36 -46.13
N THR A 539 -4.56 -6.83 -44.90
CA THR A 539 -5.60 -7.03 -43.86
C THR A 539 -6.52 -5.82 -43.73
N ASP A 540 -6.05 -4.65 -44.16
CA ASP A 540 -6.83 -3.41 -44.17
C ASP A 540 -8.01 -3.49 -45.14
N GLN A 541 -9.17 -3.06 -44.67
CA GLN A 541 -10.41 -3.01 -45.44
C GLN A 541 -11.00 -1.60 -45.51
N ASN A 542 -10.26 -0.57 -45.10
CA ASN A 542 -10.65 0.83 -45.25
C ASN A 542 -10.83 1.21 -46.72
N ILE A 543 -11.88 1.97 -47.03
CA ILE A 543 -12.12 2.56 -48.35
C ILE A 543 -12.03 4.07 -48.21
N CYS A 544 -10.84 4.61 -48.51
CA CYS A 544 -10.62 6.05 -48.66
C CYS A 544 -10.28 6.32 -50.13
N THR A 545 -11.19 6.97 -50.85
CA THR A 545 -11.04 7.21 -52.31
C THR A 545 -10.06 8.35 -52.58
N LYS A 546 -9.56 8.44 -53.82
CA LYS A 546 -8.71 9.56 -54.25
C LYS A 546 -9.39 10.92 -54.03
N GLU A 547 -10.70 11.01 -54.21
CA GLU A 547 -11.46 12.25 -53.96
C GLU A 547 -11.43 12.64 -52.48
N GLN A 548 -11.68 11.67 -51.58
CA GLN A 548 -11.61 11.87 -50.13
C GLN A 548 -10.20 12.26 -49.67
N VAL A 549 -9.15 11.73 -50.29
CA VAL A 549 -7.76 12.15 -50.05
C VAL A 549 -7.55 13.63 -50.42
N GLU A 550 -8.09 14.11 -51.54
CA GLU A 550 -7.99 15.53 -51.92
C GLU A 550 -8.84 16.44 -51.00
N GLN A 551 -10.01 15.98 -50.55
CA GLN A 551 -10.83 16.71 -49.56
C GLN A 551 -10.10 16.85 -48.21
N LEU A 552 -9.44 15.78 -47.73
CA LEU A 552 -8.61 15.81 -46.52
C LEU A 552 -7.42 16.78 -46.67
N LYS A 553 -6.74 16.77 -47.82
CA LYS A 553 -5.67 17.73 -48.14
C LYS A 553 -6.18 19.17 -48.18
N ALA A 554 -7.37 19.41 -48.72
CA ALA A 554 -8.01 20.74 -48.72
C ALA A 554 -8.33 21.23 -47.29
N LYS A 555 -8.63 20.31 -46.36
CA LYS A 555 -8.71 20.58 -44.92
C LYS A 555 -7.33 20.67 -44.22
N GLY A 556 -6.22 20.57 -44.96
CA GLY A 556 -4.86 20.68 -44.44
C GLY A 556 -4.29 19.40 -43.80
N TRP A 557 -4.93 18.25 -43.99
CA TRP A 557 -4.45 16.96 -43.52
C TRP A 557 -3.46 16.33 -44.53
N VAL A 558 -2.32 15.90 -44.01
CA VAL A 558 -1.35 15.06 -44.69
C VAL A 558 -1.81 13.61 -44.57
N VAL A 559 -2.36 13.07 -45.66
CA VAL A 559 -2.90 11.71 -45.71
C VAL A 559 -1.79 10.69 -45.99
N ILE A 560 -1.67 9.70 -45.12
CA ILE A 560 -0.57 8.74 -45.05
C ILE A 560 -1.10 7.30 -45.01
N ALA A 561 -0.26 6.36 -45.45
CA ALA A 561 -0.40 4.94 -45.22
C ALA A 561 0.90 4.34 -44.63
N HIS A 562 0.75 3.25 -43.87
CA HIS A 562 1.88 2.36 -43.56
C HIS A 562 2.25 1.53 -44.80
N ASP A 563 3.52 1.24 -44.99
CA ASP A 563 4.11 0.41 -46.05
C ASP A 563 5.31 -0.34 -45.46
N GLY A 564 5.01 -1.44 -44.77
CA GLY A 564 5.92 -2.07 -43.81
C GLY A 564 6.29 -1.09 -42.69
N ASP A 565 7.57 -1.03 -42.33
CA ASP A 565 8.10 -0.12 -41.29
C ASP A 565 8.16 1.36 -41.72
N LYS A 566 7.60 1.73 -42.88
CA LYS A 566 7.70 3.09 -43.46
C LYS A 566 6.33 3.73 -43.60
N LEU A 567 6.28 5.03 -43.39
CA LEU A 567 5.12 5.86 -43.72
C LEU A 567 5.29 6.46 -45.13
N ARG A 568 4.24 6.43 -45.95
CA ARG A 568 4.20 7.06 -47.28
C ARG A 568 2.92 7.85 -47.48
N TYR A 569 2.93 8.82 -48.40
CA TYR A 569 1.71 9.52 -48.80
C TYR A 569 0.71 8.54 -49.42
N PHE A 570 -0.52 8.55 -48.91
CA PHE A 570 -1.60 7.75 -49.46
C PHE A 570 -2.29 8.50 -50.59
N VAL A 571 -2.54 7.82 -51.72
CA VAL A 571 -3.09 8.41 -52.94
C VAL A 571 -4.58 8.10 -53.15
N GLY A 572 -5.18 7.38 -52.21
CA GLY A 572 -6.54 6.85 -52.33
C GLY A 572 -6.53 5.42 -52.85
N ASN A 573 -7.39 4.59 -52.28
CA ASN A 573 -7.77 3.34 -52.92
C ASN A 573 -8.58 3.69 -54.17
N GLY A 574 -8.22 3.07 -55.29
CA GLY A 574 -9.03 3.20 -56.50
C GLY A 574 -10.43 2.65 -56.21
N THR A 575 -11.46 3.43 -56.50
CA THR A 575 -12.74 2.81 -56.84
C THR A 575 -12.45 1.82 -57.96
N THR A 576 -12.70 0.54 -57.71
CA THR A 576 -12.97 -0.35 -58.83
C THR A 576 -14.15 0.28 -59.55
N ASN A 577 -13.90 0.84 -60.73
CA ASN A 577 -14.94 1.39 -61.59
C ASN A 577 -15.76 0.22 -62.14
N GLY A 578 -16.58 -0.38 -61.26
CA GLY A 578 -17.70 -1.21 -61.65
C GLY A 578 -18.62 -0.32 -62.46
N ILE A 579 -18.60 -0.52 -63.78
CA ILE A 579 -19.41 0.23 -64.75
C ILE A 579 -20.87 -0.21 -64.55
N ASN A 580 -21.52 0.38 -63.54
CA ASN A 580 -22.88 0.09 -63.10
C ASN A 580 -23.88 1.18 -63.49
N GLU A 581 -23.43 2.31 -64.05
CA GLU A 581 -24.32 3.32 -64.62
C GLU A 581 -24.64 3.00 -66.09
N ILE A 582 -25.91 2.71 -66.35
CA ILE A 582 -26.50 2.77 -67.68
C ILE A 582 -26.89 4.23 -67.92
N SER A 583 -26.47 4.81 -69.04
CA SER A 583 -26.64 6.23 -69.37
C SER A 583 -27.29 6.37 -70.73
N ASP A 584 -28.52 6.92 -70.75
CA ASP A 584 -29.30 7.22 -71.96
C ASP A 584 -28.77 8.46 -72.71
N SER A 585 -27.49 8.44 -73.07
CA SER A 585 -26.85 9.52 -73.81
C SER A 585 -26.95 9.30 -75.32
N ASN A 586 -27.51 10.27 -76.06
CA ASN A 586 -27.50 10.34 -77.54
C ASN A 586 -26.09 10.63 -78.13
N GLU A 587 -25.04 10.02 -77.58
CA GLU A 587 -23.65 10.15 -78.05
C GLU A 587 -23.32 9.10 -79.13
N GLU A 588 -22.58 9.49 -80.15
CA GLU A 588 -22.26 8.63 -81.30
C GLU A 588 -21.24 7.52 -80.98
N VAL A 589 -21.56 6.28 -81.36
CA VAL A 589 -20.74 5.08 -81.11
C VAL A 589 -19.70 4.89 -82.21
N LYS A 590 -18.41 4.88 -81.84
CA LYS A 590 -17.28 4.78 -82.78
C LYS A 590 -16.82 3.34 -83.05
N ALA A 591 -17.01 2.43 -82.09
CA ALA A 591 -16.78 0.99 -82.28
C ALA A 591 -17.52 0.17 -81.21
N VAL A 592 -17.93 -1.05 -81.58
CA VAL A 592 -18.55 -2.03 -80.69
C VAL A 592 -17.62 -3.23 -80.52
N TYR A 593 -17.61 -3.82 -79.33
CA TYR A 593 -16.81 -4.98 -78.95
C TYR A 593 -17.65 -5.94 -78.10
N THR A 594 -17.34 -7.23 -78.16
CA THR A 594 -17.83 -8.21 -77.19
C THR A 594 -17.22 -7.98 -75.81
N ILE A 595 -17.77 -8.60 -74.77
CA ILE A 595 -17.18 -8.60 -73.41
C ILE A 595 -15.74 -9.13 -73.37
N ASN A 596 -15.34 -9.96 -74.35
CA ASN A 596 -14.00 -10.51 -74.48
C ASN A 596 -13.07 -9.64 -75.35
N GLY A 597 -13.46 -8.39 -75.65
CA GLY A 597 -12.63 -7.43 -76.39
C GLY A 597 -12.58 -7.61 -77.91
N VAL A 598 -13.37 -8.53 -78.48
CA VAL A 598 -13.41 -8.77 -79.94
C VAL A 598 -14.29 -7.72 -80.61
N ARG A 599 -13.77 -6.99 -81.61
CA ARG A 599 -14.51 -5.94 -82.32
C ARG A 599 -15.63 -6.55 -83.18
N ILE A 600 -16.84 -6.01 -83.07
CA ILE A 600 -18.02 -6.42 -83.83
C ILE A 600 -18.62 -5.24 -84.62
N LYS A 601 -19.35 -5.53 -85.70
CA LYS A 601 -19.88 -4.51 -86.62
C LYS A 601 -21.11 -3.78 -86.09
N GLN A 602 -21.90 -4.44 -85.26
CA GLN A 602 -23.14 -3.94 -84.67
C GLN A 602 -23.31 -4.55 -83.28
N VAL A 603 -24.20 -3.95 -82.47
CA VAL A 603 -24.55 -4.48 -81.15
C VAL A 603 -25.33 -5.79 -81.27
N GLN A 604 -25.12 -6.69 -80.31
CA GLN A 604 -25.82 -7.98 -80.18
C GLN A 604 -26.70 -7.98 -78.91
N SER A 605 -27.72 -8.86 -78.84
CA SER A 605 -28.47 -9.07 -77.59
C SER A 605 -27.52 -9.49 -76.45
N GLY A 606 -27.80 -9.01 -75.24
CA GLY A 606 -26.91 -9.09 -74.09
C GLY A 606 -25.88 -7.95 -74.01
N ILE A 607 -24.74 -8.24 -73.37
CA ILE A 607 -23.75 -7.22 -73.00
C ILE A 607 -22.80 -6.91 -74.17
N ASN A 608 -22.66 -5.61 -74.47
CA ASN A 608 -21.70 -5.06 -75.42
C ASN A 608 -20.79 -4.03 -74.73
N ILE A 609 -19.56 -3.91 -75.21
CA ILE A 609 -18.64 -2.84 -74.84
C ILE A 609 -18.56 -1.87 -76.03
N VAL A 610 -18.88 -0.59 -75.83
CA VAL A 610 -18.86 0.43 -76.88
C VAL A 610 -17.82 1.49 -76.58
N LYS A 611 -17.05 1.87 -77.61
CA LYS A 611 -16.13 3.01 -77.58
C LYS A 611 -16.81 4.20 -78.23
N MET A 612 -16.96 5.28 -77.48
CA MET A 612 -17.63 6.51 -77.90
C MET A 612 -16.69 7.40 -78.73
N ALA A 613 -17.24 8.35 -79.48
CA ALA A 613 -16.45 9.31 -80.27
C ALA A 613 -15.40 10.07 -79.44
N ASN A 614 -15.75 10.45 -78.20
CA ASN A 614 -14.88 11.13 -77.22
C ASN A 614 -13.77 10.23 -76.60
N GLY A 615 -13.65 8.97 -77.04
CA GLY A 615 -12.62 8.04 -76.60
C GLY A 615 -12.94 7.24 -75.34
N LYS A 616 -14.00 7.58 -74.59
CA LYS A 616 -14.48 6.79 -73.44
C LYS A 616 -15.04 5.44 -73.89
N THR A 617 -14.96 4.45 -73.00
CA THR A 617 -15.56 3.12 -73.20
C THR A 617 -16.73 2.96 -72.22
N LYS A 618 -17.91 2.58 -72.72
CA LYS A 618 -19.13 2.29 -71.95
C LYS A 618 -19.54 0.83 -72.13
N LYS A 619 -20.34 0.29 -71.20
CA LYS A 619 -21.02 -1.00 -71.33
C LYS A 619 -22.49 -0.71 -71.63
N ILE A 620 -23.07 -1.39 -72.62
CA ILE A 620 -24.51 -1.30 -72.93
C ILE A 620 -25.11 -2.70 -72.98
N ILE A 621 -26.38 -2.80 -72.62
CA ILE A 621 -27.16 -4.04 -72.68
C ILE A 621 -28.25 -3.83 -73.72
N ILE A 622 -28.25 -4.67 -74.74
CA ILE A 622 -29.38 -4.77 -75.66
C ILE A 622 -30.25 -5.94 -75.14
N PRO A 623 -31.59 -5.77 -75.01
CA PRO A 623 -32.49 -6.86 -74.64
C PRO A 623 -32.37 -8.12 -75.51
#